data_AF-A0A2R6BF51-F1
#
_entry.id   AF-A0A2R6BF51-F1
#
_cell.length_a   1.000
_cell.length_b   1.000
_cell.length_c   1.000
_cell.angle_alpha   90.00
_cell.angle_beta   90.00
_cell.angle_gamma   90.00
#
_symmetry.space_group_name_H-M   'P 1'
#
loop_
_entity.id
_entity.type
_entity.pdbx_description
1 polymer ?
#
loop_
_entity_poly.entity_id
_entity_poly.type
_entity_poly.pdbx_seq_one_letter_code
_entity_poly.pdbx_strand_id
1 'polypeptide(L)'
;MYLKSIYDRLKGFAELVGVVFPDPIFNYNRTMIMDSVSRYAIKYRITIAESFFFEWLAVKDCHTLVIVDQEGRVLYSQSGGGGYYWFETALRDILGAWYSPLSDSVVKQLEDIERVNSLGPFCSDWWATQKPWRSFSVSGEYVLNDYSVRVNRGSIDFKYRGRRLYAFIEPLQHSELIEVRLNKHPLRSHLMGDDVIKREGRSFIKLDTPRLYSVVDGGWGEYHLTLMFKEPCNVYALNVR
;
A
#
# COMPACT_ATOMS: atom_id res chain seq x y z
N MET A 1 -6.93 -0.22 7.58
CA MET A 1 -8.04 -0.93 8.26
C MET A 1 -8.16 -0.51 9.72
N TYR A 2 -7.05 -0.43 10.45
CA TYR A 2 -6.99 -0.01 11.85
C TYR A 2 -7.56 1.41 12.14
N LEU A 3 -7.07 2.46 11.47
CA LEU A 3 -7.56 3.83 11.75
C LEU A 3 -9.08 4.00 11.55
N LYS A 4 -9.67 3.19 10.66
CA LYS A 4 -11.12 3.17 10.45
C LYS A 4 -11.87 2.56 11.63
N SER A 5 -11.32 1.51 12.26
CA SER A 5 -11.96 0.86 13.40
C SER A 5 -11.88 1.71 14.67
N ILE A 6 -10.90 2.60 14.77
CA ILE A 6 -10.76 3.49 15.93
C ILE A 6 -11.47 4.83 15.74
N TYR A 7 -11.76 5.24 14.50
CA TYR A 7 -12.37 6.55 14.21
C TYR A 7 -13.67 6.80 14.98
N ASP A 8 -14.60 5.84 14.95
CA ASP A 8 -15.89 5.99 15.64
C ASP A 8 -15.71 6.06 17.16
N ARG A 9 -14.63 5.48 17.71
CA ARG A 9 -14.26 5.60 19.12
C ARG A 9 -13.65 6.99 19.43
N LEU A 10 -12.91 7.58 18.48
CA LEU A 10 -12.22 8.88 18.68
C LEU A 10 -13.22 10.03 18.72
N LYS A 11 -14.40 9.80 18.14
CA LYS A 11 -15.49 10.76 18.10
C LYS A 11 -15.88 11.20 19.52
N GLY A 12 -15.69 12.48 19.81
CA GLY A 12 -15.98 13.08 21.12
C GLY A 12 -14.74 13.34 21.98
N PHE A 13 -13.59 12.77 21.64
CA PHE A 13 -12.32 12.97 22.37
C PHE A 13 -11.25 13.64 21.51
N ALA A 14 -11.15 13.26 20.23
CA ALA A 14 -10.16 13.78 19.30
C ALA A 14 -10.69 13.82 17.86
N GLU A 15 -10.16 14.73 17.04
CA GLU A 15 -10.38 14.72 15.59
C GLU A 15 -9.28 13.88 14.92
N LEU A 16 -9.67 12.83 14.20
CA LEU A 16 -8.76 12.10 13.32
C LEU A 16 -8.73 12.80 11.96
N VAL A 17 -7.55 13.22 11.53
CA VAL A 17 -7.32 13.83 10.22
C VAL A 17 -6.26 13.02 9.48
N GLY A 18 -6.60 12.50 8.29
CA GLY A 18 -5.63 11.92 7.38
C GLY A 18 -4.99 13.01 6.54
N VAL A 19 -3.68 13.19 6.67
CA VAL A 19 -2.92 14.14 5.86
C VAL A 19 -2.26 13.39 4.72
N VAL A 20 -2.59 13.75 3.48
CA VAL A 20 -2.06 13.14 2.27
C VAL A 20 -0.95 14.02 1.71
N PHE A 21 0.23 13.44 1.57
CA PHE A 21 1.37 13.98 0.83
C PHE A 21 1.39 13.32 -0.54
N PRO A 22 0.91 13.99 -1.58
CA PRO A 22 1.04 13.45 -2.92
C PRO A 22 2.53 13.40 -3.28
N ASP A 23 3.03 12.20 -3.56
CA ASP A 23 4.37 12.06 -4.11
C ASP A 23 4.38 12.69 -5.52
N PRO A 24 5.28 13.66 -5.77
CA PRO A 24 5.29 14.45 -7.00
C PRO A 24 5.49 13.59 -8.25
N ILE A 25 6.06 12.38 -8.11
CA ILE A 25 6.29 11.46 -9.23
C ILE A 25 4.98 11.02 -9.89
N PHE A 26 3.89 10.91 -9.12
CA PHE A 26 2.64 10.31 -9.58
C PHE A 26 1.57 11.33 -9.98
N ASN A 27 1.89 12.63 -9.93
CA ASN A 27 0.99 13.74 -10.29
C ASN A 27 -0.44 13.56 -9.72
N TYR A 28 -0.54 13.14 -8.46
CA TYR A 28 -1.84 12.86 -7.84
C TYR A 28 -2.70 14.12 -7.82
N ASN A 29 -3.87 14.05 -8.44
CA ASN A 29 -4.87 15.09 -8.31
C ASN A 29 -5.89 14.77 -7.21
N ARG A 30 -6.62 15.79 -6.78
CA ARG A 30 -7.65 15.68 -5.74
C ARG A 30 -8.68 14.60 -6.06
N THR A 31 -9.07 14.44 -7.32
CA THR A 31 -10.07 13.44 -7.75
C THR A 31 -9.57 12.02 -7.49
N MET A 32 -8.31 11.70 -7.80
CA MET A 32 -7.72 10.38 -7.53
C MET A 32 -7.64 10.06 -6.03
N ILE A 33 -7.27 11.07 -5.23
CA ILE A 33 -7.24 10.94 -3.77
C ILE A 33 -8.66 10.67 -3.25
N MET A 34 -9.65 11.43 -3.70
CA MET A 34 -11.03 11.26 -3.25
C MET A 34 -11.67 9.95 -3.74
N ASP A 35 -11.31 9.43 -4.92
CA ASP A 35 -11.71 8.09 -5.35
C ASP A 35 -11.17 7.02 -4.39
N SER A 36 -9.91 7.16 -3.97
CA SER A 36 -9.30 6.26 -2.99
C SER A 36 -10.00 6.35 -1.62
N VAL A 37 -10.32 7.56 -1.16
CA VAL A 37 -11.08 7.79 0.09
C VAL A 37 -12.43 7.07 0.04
N SER A 38 -13.15 7.20 -1.08
CA SER A 38 -14.44 6.53 -1.31
C SER A 38 -14.28 5.00 -1.34
N ARG A 39 -13.35 4.49 -2.16
CA ARG A 39 -13.08 3.06 -2.34
C ARG A 39 -12.71 2.37 -1.04
N TYR A 40 -11.86 3.00 -0.25
CA TYR A 40 -11.48 2.50 1.07
C TYR A 40 -12.48 2.87 2.15
N ALA A 41 -13.62 3.48 1.82
CA ALA A 41 -14.70 3.91 2.72
C ALA A 41 -14.17 4.68 3.96
N ILE A 42 -13.22 5.58 3.75
CA ILE A 42 -12.61 6.40 4.79
C ILE A 42 -13.61 7.47 5.23
N LYS A 43 -13.94 7.48 6.53
CA LYS A 43 -14.94 8.39 7.11
C LYS A 43 -14.35 9.64 7.76
N TYR A 44 -13.10 9.57 8.21
CA TYR A 44 -12.42 10.69 8.83
C TYR A 44 -12.00 11.72 7.78
N ARG A 45 -11.80 12.96 8.24
CA ARG A 45 -11.42 14.08 7.39
C ARG A 45 -10.08 13.80 6.71
N ILE A 46 -10.00 14.11 5.42
CA ILE A 46 -8.75 14.06 4.65
C ILE A 46 -8.37 15.47 4.22
N THR A 47 -7.11 15.82 4.43
CA THR A 47 -6.51 17.05 3.91
C THR A 47 -5.32 16.71 3.05
N ILE A 48 -5.11 17.49 2.00
CA ILE A 48 -3.95 17.38 1.11
C ILE A 48 -3.01 18.49 1.54
N ALA A 49 -1.80 18.12 1.93
CA ALA A 49 -0.80 19.10 2.33
C ALA A 49 0.00 19.55 1.11
N GLU A 50 0.25 20.86 1.03
CA GLU A 50 1.19 21.44 0.08
C GLU A 50 2.61 21.26 0.64
N SER A 51 3.56 20.95 -0.25
CA SER A 51 4.82 20.24 0.03
C SER A 51 5.74 20.84 1.11
N PHE A 52 5.56 22.11 1.49
CA PHE A 52 6.51 22.83 2.34
C PHE A 52 6.29 22.65 3.85
N PHE A 53 5.07 22.35 4.32
CA PHE A 53 4.78 22.37 5.77
C PHE A 53 5.31 21.14 6.53
N PHE A 54 5.60 20.02 5.85
CA PHE A 54 5.93 18.75 6.51
C PHE A 54 7.39 18.33 6.46
N GLU A 55 8.22 18.95 5.60
CA GLU A 55 9.68 18.92 5.81
C GLU A 55 10.02 19.46 7.21
N TRP A 56 9.23 20.42 7.72
CA TRP A 56 9.36 20.98 9.06
C TRP A 56 8.85 20.06 10.18
N LEU A 57 7.83 19.23 9.93
CA LEU A 57 7.30 18.28 10.93
C LEU A 57 8.16 17.01 11.11
N ALA A 58 9.29 16.89 10.40
CA ALA A 58 10.20 15.73 10.49
C ALA A 58 9.50 14.37 10.26
N VAL A 59 8.40 14.36 9.51
CA VAL A 59 7.70 13.14 9.09
C VAL A 59 8.49 12.54 7.94
N LYS A 60 9.54 11.78 8.29
CA LYS A 60 10.50 11.23 7.32
C LYS A 60 9.93 10.09 6.48
N ASP A 61 8.82 9.49 6.90
CA ASP A 61 8.31 8.26 6.31
C ASP A 61 6.84 8.38 5.90
N CYS A 62 6.50 7.73 4.78
CA CYS A 62 5.11 7.46 4.47
C CYS A 62 4.52 6.58 5.58
N HIS A 63 3.32 6.91 6.07
CA HIS A 63 2.63 6.27 7.21
C HIS A 63 3.12 6.68 8.61
N THR A 64 3.21 7.98 8.90
CA THR A 64 3.44 8.45 10.28
C THR A 64 2.13 8.80 10.98
N LEU A 65 1.99 8.35 12.23
CA LEU A 65 0.91 8.75 13.15
C LEU A 65 1.43 9.83 14.09
N VAL A 66 0.68 10.93 14.22
CA VAL A 66 1.04 12.04 15.11
C VAL A 66 -0.16 12.38 15.99
N ILE A 67 0.08 12.60 17.28
CA ILE A 67 -0.91 13.15 18.22
C ILE A 67 -0.47 14.59 18.52
N VAL A 68 -1.37 15.54 18.28
CA VAL A 68 -1.18 16.95 18.57
C VAL A 68 -2.24 17.44 19.54
N ASP A 69 -1.87 18.36 20.44
CA ASP A 69 -2.84 19.01 21.32
C ASP A 69 -3.52 20.24 20.66
N GLN A 70 -4.35 20.93 21.43
CA GLN A 70 -5.10 22.10 20.97
C GLN A 70 -4.19 23.31 20.68
N GLU A 71 -3.02 23.37 21.29
CA GLU A 71 -1.98 24.37 21.04
C GLU A 71 -1.08 24.01 19.85
N GLY A 72 -1.29 22.84 19.23
CA GLY A 72 -0.50 22.34 18.10
C GLY A 72 0.84 21.72 18.49
N ARG A 73 1.06 21.42 19.78
CA ARG A 73 2.27 20.71 20.24
C ARG A 73 2.15 19.23 19.93
N VAL A 74 3.24 18.66 19.42
CA VAL A 74 3.33 17.21 19.18
C VAL A 74 3.52 16.50 20.50
N LEU A 75 2.54 15.68 20.90
CA LEU A 75 2.58 14.87 22.11
C LEU A 75 3.12 13.46 21.85
N TYR A 76 2.97 12.96 20.63
CA TYR A 76 3.43 11.64 20.21
C TYR A 76 3.66 11.59 18.70
N SER A 77 4.64 10.82 18.25
CA SER A 77 4.90 10.53 16.84
C SER A 77 5.42 9.11 16.68
N GLN A 78 4.87 8.38 15.70
CA GLN A 78 5.30 7.05 15.31
C GLN A 78 5.42 6.96 13.80
N SER A 79 6.64 6.77 13.30
CA SER A 79 6.90 6.58 11.87
C SER A 79 6.74 5.13 11.44
N GLY A 80 6.35 4.95 10.17
CA GLY A 80 6.26 3.66 9.49
C GLY A 80 4.92 2.94 9.66
N GLY A 81 4.68 1.95 8.79
CA GLY A 81 3.49 1.11 8.87
C GLY A 81 3.48 0.25 10.14
N GLY A 82 2.72 0.68 11.14
CA GLY A 82 2.39 -0.08 12.34
C GLY A 82 2.59 0.66 13.65
N GLY A 83 3.00 -0.06 14.70
CA GLY A 83 3.11 0.50 16.05
C GLY A 83 1.76 0.91 16.65
N TYR A 84 0.66 0.32 16.19
CA TYR A 84 -0.68 0.67 16.65
C TYR A 84 -0.88 0.44 18.15
N TYR A 85 -0.19 -0.54 18.75
CA TYR A 85 -0.21 -0.72 20.21
C TYR A 85 0.32 0.52 20.93
N TRP A 86 1.49 1.00 20.51
CA TRP A 86 2.13 2.17 21.10
C TRP A 86 1.31 3.43 20.86
N PHE A 87 0.71 3.55 19.67
CA PHE A 87 -0.21 4.63 19.36
C PHE A 87 -1.47 4.61 20.23
N GLU A 88 -2.12 3.46 20.45
CA GLU A 88 -3.26 3.37 21.38
C GLU A 88 -2.86 3.66 22.82
N THR A 89 -1.68 3.22 23.22
CA THR A 89 -1.17 3.44 24.57
C THR A 89 -0.96 4.93 24.81
N ALA A 90 -0.30 5.63 23.88
CA ALA A 90 -0.14 7.07 23.93
C ALA A 90 -1.48 7.81 23.94
N LEU A 91 -2.45 7.39 23.12
CA LEU A 91 -3.81 7.95 23.16
C LEU A 91 -4.47 7.79 24.53
N ARG A 92 -4.32 6.64 25.19
CA ARG A 92 -4.88 6.41 26.53
C ARG A 92 -4.20 7.27 27.58
N ASP A 93 -2.88 7.35 27.54
CA ASP A 93 -2.09 8.15 28.49
C ASP A 93 -2.43 9.64 28.38
N ILE A 94 -2.65 10.13 27.15
CA ILE A 94 -2.99 11.53 26.87
C ILE A 94 -4.46 11.83 27.20
N LEU A 95 -5.39 10.92 26.88
CA LEU A 95 -6.84 11.16 27.03
C LEU A 95 -7.39 10.72 28.40
N GLY A 96 -6.63 9.98 29.21
CA GLY A 96 -6.92 9.63 30.61
C GLY A 96 -8.07 8.63 30.87
N ALA A 97 -9.07 8.53 29.99
CA ALA A 97 -10.29 7.73 30.24
C ALA A 97 -10.82 6.94 29.02
N TRP A 98 -9.95 6.54 28.11
CA TRP A 98 -10.35 5.74 26.95
C TRP A 98 -10.55 4.26 27.32
N TYR A 99 -11.80 3.86 27.62
CA TYR A 99 -12.16 2.47 27.90
C TYR A 99 -12.86 1.80 26.72
N SER A 100 -12.09 1.04 25.94
CA SER A 100 -12.32 -0.38 25.62
C SER A 100 -11.26 -0.80 24.60
N PRO A 101 -10.28 -1.66 24.97
CA PRO A 101 -9.26 -2.11 24.04
C PRO A 101 -9.90 -2.93 22.90
N LEU A 102 -9.38 -2.81 21.68
CA LEU A 102 -9.38 -3.99 20.81
C LEU A 102 -8.55 -5.03 21.55
N SER A 103 -9.02 -6.28 21.67
CA SER A 103 -8.31 -7.28 22.50
C SER A 103 -6.82 -7.27 22.17
N ASP A 104 -5.97 -7.44 23.19
CA ASP A 104 -4.51 -7.43 23.01
C ASP A 104 -4.06 -8.41 21.91
N SER A 105 -4.86 -9.46 21.64
CA SER A 105 -4.63 -10.37 20.53
C SER A 105 -4.81 -9.75 19.15
N VAL A 106 -5.78 -8.84 18.95
CA VAL A 106 -6.03 -8.17 17.65
C VAL A 106 -4.93 -7.17 17.35
N VAL A 107 -4.49 -6.41 18.37
CA VAL A 107 -3.42 -5.43 18.20
C VAL A 107 -2.10 -6.14 17.92
N LYS A 108 -1.78 -7.20 18.68
CA LYS A 108 -0.57 -8.01 18.47
C LYS A 108 -0.58 -8.74 17.12
N GLN A 109 -1.74 -9.23 16.66
CA GLN A 109 -1.88 -9.79 15.31
C GLN A 109 -1.62 -8.75 14.20
N LEU A 110 -2.07 -7.51 14.38
CA LEU A 110 -1.79 -6.43 13.43
C LEU A 110 -0.31 -6.06 13.41
N GLU A 111 0.35 -6.04 14.57
CA GLU A 111 1.79 -5.79 14.69
C GLU A 111 2.63 -6.93 14.11
N ASP A 112 2.27 -8.19 14.34
CA ASP A 112 2.96 -9.34 13.75
C ASP A 112 2.77 -9.36 12.23
N ILE A 113 1.60 -8.98 11.72
CA ILE A 113 1.37 -8.78 10.28
C ILE A 113 2.25 -7.64 9.76
N GLU A 114 2.34 -6.49 10.43
CA GLU A 114 3.08 -5.33 9.91
C GLU A 114 4.60 -5.39 10.13
N ARG A 115 5.10 -6.04 11.18
CA ARG A 115 6.52 -6.22 11.46
C ARG A 115 7.20 -7.16 10.45
N VAL A 116 6.46 -8.12 9.90
CA VAL A 116 6.93 -8.92 8.76
C VAL A 116 6.88 -8.12 7.45
N ASN A 117 6.09 -7.03 7.41
CA ASN A 117 5.78 -6.25 6.22
C ASN A 117 6.43 -4.86 6.14
N SER A 118 7.13 -4.40 7.18
CA SER A 118 7.78 -3.08 7.26
C SER A 118 9.06 -2.95 6.42
N LEU A 119 9.30 -3.86 5.48
CA LEU A 119 10.35 -3.72 4.49
C LEU A 119 9.81 -2.92 3.31
N GLY A 120 10.01 -1.60 3.38
CA GLY A 120 9.41 -0.59 2.51
C GLY A 120 9.59 -0.79 1.00
N PRO A 121 8.93 0.05 0.20
CA PRO A 121 9.06 0.01 -1.24
C PRO A 121 10.06 1.07 -1.71
N PHE A 122 11.13 0.65 -2.37
CA PHE A 122 11.73 1.47 -3.43
C PHE A 122 12.32 0.55 -4.50
N CYS A 123 11.86 0.76 -5.74
CA CYS A 123 12.50 0.26 -6.93
C CYS A 123 13.76 1.13 -7.15
N SER A 124 14.85 0.77 -6.51
CA SER A 124 16.19 1.13 -6.98
C SER A 124 17.06 -0.12 -6.92
N ASP A 125 17.90 -0.30 -7.94
CA ASP A 125 18.75 -1.48 -8.16
C ASP A 125 19.65 -1.87 -6.96
N TRP A 126 19.76 -0.99 -5.96
CA TRP A 126 20.52 -1.20 -4.74
C TRP A 126 19.90 -2.15 -3.72
N TRP A 127 18.59 -2.45 -3.78
CA TRP A 127 17.96 -3.37 -2.82
C TRP A 127 17.84 -4.83 -3.31
N ALA A 128 17.86 -5.05 -4.63
CA ALA A 128 17.79 -6.40 -5.20
C ALA A 128 19.07 -7.23 -4.98
N THR A 129 20.20 -6.58 -4.70
CA THR A 129 21.51 -7.25 -4.55
C THR A 129 21.73 -7.90 -3.18
N GLN A 130 20.93 -7.58 -2.16
CA GLN A 130 21.14 -8.11 -0.79
C GLN A 130 20.20 -9.24 -0.36
N LYS A 131 19.15 -9.57 -1.15
CA LYS A 131 18.17 -10.61 -0.77
C LYS A 131 17.77 -11.47 -1.98
N PRO A 132 18.34 -12.68 -2.15
CA PRO A 132 18.12 -13.51 -3.35
C PRO A 132 16.66 -13.98 -3.54
N TRP A 133 15.84 -13.95 -2.49
CA TRP A 133 14.39 -14.22 -2.55
C TRP A 133 13.55 -13.04 -3.05
N ARG A 134 14.15 -11.87 -3.32
CA ARG A 134 13.52 -10.73 -3.99
C ARG A 134 14.31 -10.43 -5.27
N SER A 135 13.96 -11.14 -6.32
CA SER A 135 14.45 -10.83 -7.66
C SER A 135 13.27 -10.53 -8.56
N PHE A 136 13.46 -9.54 -9.43
CA PHE A 136 12.56 -9.29 -10.54
C PHE A 136 13.34 -9.36 -11.85
N SER A 137 12.65 -9.73 -12.91
CA SER A 137 13.16 -9.65 -14.28
C SER A 137 12.06 -9.13 -15.19
N VAL A 138 12.46 -8.29 -16.14
CA VAL A 138 11.58 -7.76 -17.17
C VAL A 138 11.98 -8.38 -18.50
N SER A 139 11.01 -8.83 -19.28
CA SER A 139 11.24 -9.41 -20.61
C SER A 139 10.34 -8.73 -21.64
N GLY A 140 10.77 -8.73 -22.92
CA GLY A 140 10.04 -8.11 -24.02
C GLY A 140 10.48 -6.68 -24.31
N GLU A 141 9.54 -5.85 -24.77
CA GLU A 141 9.74 -4.44 -25.11
C GLU A 141 9.45 -3.57 -23.89
N TYR A 142 10.50 -2.98 -23.30
CA TYR A 142 10.37 -2.11 -22.14
C TYR A 142 11.38 -0.95 -22.15
N VAL A 143 11.06 0.09 -21.37
CA VAL A 143 11.92 1.24 -21.11
C VAL A 143 12.02 1.41 -19.59
N LEU A 144 13.24 1.52 -19.08
CA LEU A 144 13.49 1.88 -17.68
C LEU A 144 13.48 3.40 -17.55
N ASN A 145 12.70 3.90 -16.60
CA ASN A 145 12.70 5.29 -16.17
C ASN A 145 13.21 5.35 -14.72
N ASP A 146 13.51 6.56 -14.24
CA ASP A 146 14.04 6.79 -12.88
C ASP A 146 13.19 6.18 -11.77
N TYR A 147 11.87 6.04 -11.98
CA TYR A 147 10.90 5.60 -10.96
C TYR A 147 9.96 4.49 -11.42
N SER A 148 10.11 3.99 -12.65
CA SER A 148 9.17 3.00 -13.21
C SER A 148 9.78 2.17 -14.32
N VAL A 149 9.15 1.02 -14.57
CA VAL A 149 9.37 0.24 -15.78
C VAL A 149 8.17 0.47 -16.69
N ARG A 150 8.38 1.09 -17.85
CA ARG A 150 7.36 1.12 -18.91
C ARG A 150 7.46 -0.17 -19.71
N VAL A 151 6.47 -1.05 -19.58
CA VAL A 151 6.40 -2.29 -20.36
C VAL A 151 5.43 -2.06 -21.51
N ASN A 152 5.93 -2.01 -22.74
CA ASN A 152 5.09 -1.86 -23.93
C ASN A 152 4.41 -3.19 -24.29
N ARG A 153 5.19 -4.28 -24.22
CA ARG A 153 4.72 -5.66 -24.45
C ARG A 153 5.72 -6.63 -23.85
N GLY A 154 5.30 -7.55 -23.00
CA GLY A 154 6.25 -8.47 -22.37
C GLY A 154 5.77 -9.03 -21.04
N SER A 155 6.72 -9.35 -20.15
CA SER A 155 6.42 -9.81 -18.80
C SER A 155 7.27 -9.14 -17.73
N ILE A 156 6.72 -9.06 -16.52
CA ILE A 156 7.48 -8.88 -15.30
C ILE A 156 7.32 -10.16 -14.48
N ASP A 157 8.45 -10.77 -14.17
CA ASP A 157 8.55 -11.94 -13.30
C ASP A 157 9.14 -11.50 -11.97
N PHE A 158 8.50 -11.87 -10.86
CA PHE A 158 8.87 -11.41 -9.53
C PHE A 158 8.78 -12.55 -8.50
N LYS A 159 9.93 -12.88 -7.90
CA LYS A 159 10.00 -13.81 -6.78
C LYS A 159 9.84 -13.06 -5.48
N TYR A 160 8.97 -13.54 -4.61
CA TYR A 160 8.73 -12.93 -3.32
C TYR A 160 8.36 -13.95 -2.25
N ARG A 161 8.53 -13.52 -1.00
CA ARG A 161 8.04 -14.21 0.19
C ARG A 161 7.08 -13.29 0.92
N GLY A 162 5.84 -13.72 1.09
CA GLY A 162 4.77 -12.90 1.64
C GLY A 162 3.44 -13.65 1.67
N ARG A 163 2.40 -12.99 2.13
CA ARG A 163 1.02 -13.45 2.07
C ARG A 163 0.26 -12.78 0.93
N ARG A 164 0.48 -11.48 0.77
CA ARG A 164 -0.24 -10.59 -0.14
C ARG A 164 0.73 -9.89 -1.08
N LEU A 165 0.26 -9.60 -2.28
CA LEU A 165 1.00 -8.80 -3.23
C LEU A 165 0.09 -7.77 -3.86
N TYR A 166 0.60 -6.55 -3.91
CA TYR A 166 0.00 -5.41 -4.57
C TYR A 166 0.92 -4.86 -5.65
N ALA A 167 0.37 -4.40 -6.76
CA ALA A 167 1.14 -3.80 -7.85
C ALA A 167 0.66 -2.38 -8.11
N PHE A 168 1.57 -1.40 -8.10
CA PHE A 168 1.24 -0.04 -8.53
C PHE A 168 1.49 0.07 -10.03
N ILE A 169 0.41 0.13 -10.79
CA ILE A 169 0.41 0.17 -12.24
C ILE A 169 -0.38 1.38 -12.72
N GLU A 170 0.14 2.06 -13.73
CA GLU A 170 -0.58 3.07 -14.53
C GLU A 170 -0.82 2.50 -15.93
N PRO A 171 -2.09 2.33 -16.34
CA PRO A 171 -2.42 2.05 -17.72
C PRO A 171 -2.19 3.28 -18.60
N LEU A 172 -1.59 3.11 -19.78
CA LEU A 172 -1.39 4.20 -20.74
C LEU A 172 -2.47 4.22 -21.82
N GLN A 173 -3.29 3.17 -21.91
CA GLN A 173 -4.44 3.04 -22.80
C GLN A 173 -5.69 2.63 -22.02
N HIS A 174 -6.88 2.89 -22.59
CA HIS A 174 -8.14 2.56 -21.93
C HIS A 174 -8.46 1.05 -22.04
N SER A 175 -8.74 0.42 -20.90
CA SER A 175 -9.17 -0.98 -20.76
C SER A 175 -8.08 -2.04 -20.95
N GLU A 176 -7.03 -1.97 -20.15
CA GLU A 176 -5.96 -2.96 -20.15
C GLU A 176 -6.29 -4.15 -19.25
N LEU A 177 -6.08 -5.37 -19.77
CA LEU A 177 -6.07 -6.60 -19.00
C LEU A 177 -4.65 -7.13 -18.94
N ILE A 178 -4.08 -7.17 -17.74
CA ILE A 178 -2.80 -7.85 -17.50
C ILE A 178 -3.10 -9.28 -17.08
N GLU A 179 -2.59 -10.27 -17.81
CA GLU A 179 -2.69 -11.66 -17.36
C GLU A 179 -1.74 -11.88 -16.17
N VAL A 180 -2.26 -12.48 -15.11
CA VAL A 180 -1.52 -12.76 -13.88
C VAL A 180 -1.40 -14.26 -13.69
N ARG A 181 -0.17 -14.71 -13.42
CA ARG A 181 0.12 -16.08 -13.05
C ARG A 181 0.88 -16.12 -11.73
N LEU A 182 0.62 -17.15 -10.96
CA LEU A 182 1.34 -17.48 -9.73
C LEU A 182 1.91 -18.88 -9.89
N ASN A 183 3.22 -19.02 -9.71
CA ASN A 183 3.96 -20.25 -9.92
C ASN A 183 3.68 -20.86 -11.31
N LYS A 184 3.69 -20.01 -12.35
CA LYS A 184 3.42 -20.34 -13.78
C LYS A 184 1.98 -20.76 -14.10
N HIS A 185 1.06 -20.74 -13.13
CA HIS A 185 -0.34 -21.11 -13.35
C HIS A 185 -1.28 -19.92 -13.13
N PRO A 186 -2.47 -19.89 -13.76
CA PRO A 186 -3.51 -18.94 -13.39
C PRO A 186 -3.83 -18.98 -11.89
N LEU A 187 -4.16 -17.83 -11.31
CA LEU A 187 -4.47 -17.76 -9.88
C LEU A 187 -5.69 -18.63 -9.53
N ARG A 188 -5.56 -19.42 -8.47
CA ARG A 188 -6.70 -20.10 -7.85
C ARG A 188 -7.58 -19.08 -7.16
N SER A 189 -8.89 -19.32 -7.10
CA SER A 189 -9.85 -18.31 -6.64
C SER A 189 -9.62 -17.84 -5.21
N HIS A 190 -9.10 -18.70 -4.33
CA HIS A 190 -8.76 -18.35 -2.95
C HIS A 190 -7.41 -17.62 -2.78
N LEU A 191 -6.67 -17.38 -3.87
CA LEU A 191 -5.41 -16.63 -3.88
C LEU A 191 -5.55 -15.27 -4.59
N MET A 192 -6.72 -14.99 -5.15
CA MET A 192 -6.98 -13.78 -5.93
C MET A 192 -7.13 -12.59 -5.01
N GLY A 193 -6.35 -11.53 -5.27
CA GLY A 193 -6.65 -10.21 -4.71
C GLY A 193 -7.90 -9.61 -5.32
N ASP A 194 -8.41 -8.55 -4.70
CA ASP A 194 -9.70 -7.92 -5.01
C ASP A 194 -9.79 -7.39 -6.45
N ASP A 195 -8.65 -7.10 -7.09
CA ASP A 195 -8.60 -6.54 -8.44
C ASP A 195 -8.40 -7.59 -9.53
N VAL A 196 -8.33 -8.88 -9.17
CA VAL A 196 -8.17 -9.97 -10.13
C VAL A 196 -9.53 -10.56 -10.50
N ILE A 197 -9.75 -10.75 -11.80
CA ILE A 197 -10.91 -11.41 -12.37
C ILE A 197 -10.51 -12.67 -13.14
N LYS A 198 -11.44 -13.61 -13.27
CA LYS A 198 -11.24 -14.80 -14.12
C LYS A 198 -12.00 -14.68 -15.43
N ARG A 199 -11.34 -15.06 -16.52
CA ARG A 199 -11.95 -15.23 -17.85
C ARG A 199 -11.31 -16.42 -18.54
N GLU A 200 -12.12 -17.35 -19.05
CA GLU A 200 -11.65 -18.49 -19.86
C GLU A 200 -10.53 -19.31 -19.18
N GLY A 201 -10.63 -19.53 -17.87
CA GLY A 201 -9.64 -20.27 -17.09
C GLY A 201 -8.33 -19.52 -16.81
N ARG A 202 -8.20 -18.26 -17.22
CA ARG A 202 -7.06 -17.39 -16.92
C ARG A 202 -7.45 -16.30 -15.92
N SER A 203 -6.44 -15.69 -15.31
CA SER A 203 -6.61 -14.64 -14.31
C SER A 203 -6.05 -13.32 -14.84
N PHE A 204 -6.79 -12.23 -14.67
CA PHE A 204 -6.43 -10.91 -15.18
C PHE A 204 -6.64 -9.84 -14.14
N ILE A 205 -5.78 -8.82 -14.11
CA ILE A 205 -6.08 -7.55 -13.43
C ILE A 205 -6.78 -6.68 -14.45
N LYS A 206 -7.92 -6.08 -14.07
CA LYS A 206 -8.55 -5.04 -14.87
C LYS A 206 -7.94 -3.69 -14.46
N LEU A 207 -7.17 -3.09 -15.35
CA LEU A 207 -6.63 -1.76 -15.13
C LEU A 207 -7.63 -0.69 -15.58
N ASP A 208 -7.88 0.27 -14.71
CA ASP A 208 -8.79 1.38 -14.94
C ASP A 208 -8.10 2.73 -14.75
N THR A 209 -7.37 2.89 -13.65
CA THR A 209 -6.68 4.14 -13.29
C THR A 209 -5.30 3.87 -12.69
N PRO A 210 -4.41 4.87 -12.61
CA PRO A 210 -3.17 4.72 -11.85
C PRO A 210 -3.46 4.49 -10.37
N ARG A 211 -3.17 3.28 -9.85
CA ARG A 211 -3.35 2.95 -8.43
C ARG A 211 -2.62 1.68 -8.02
N LEU A 212 -2.65 1.41 -6.71
CA LEU A 212 -2.22 0.15 -6.14
C LEU A 212 -3.33 -0.92 -6.31
N TYR A 213 -3.04 -1.96 -7.09
CA TYR A 213 -3.93 -3.09 -7.36
C TYR A 213 -3.65 -4.27 -6.43
N SER A 214 -4.68 -4.87 -5.85
CA SER A 214 -4.65 -6.09 -5.04
C SER A 214 -4.57 -7.31 -5.95
N VAL A 215 -3.38 -7.92 -6.07
CA VAL A 215 -3.11 -8.98 -7.05
C VAL A 215 -3.20 -10.37 -6.42
N VAL A 216 -2.56 -10.56 -5.27
CA VAL A 216 -2.55 -11.85 -4.56
C VAL A 216 -3.00 -11.62 -3.12
N ASP A 217 -3.96 -12.44 -2.65
CA ASP A 217 -4.28 -12.59 -1.22
C ASP A 217 -4.29 -14.07 -0.86
N GLY A 218 -3.13 -14.61 -0.48
CA GLY A 218 -2.94 -16.02 -0.18
C GLY A 218 -2.58 -16.29 1.28
N GLY A 219 -1.91 -17.41 1.51
CA GLY A 219 -1.22 -17.71 2.78
C GLY A 219 0.24 -17.26 2.74
N TRP A 220 0.90 -17.22 3.90
CA TRP A 220 2.34 -16.97 3.98
C TRP A 220 3.12 -18.05 3.20
N GLY A 221 3.97 -17.63 2.27
CA GLY A 221 4.77 -18.56 1.48
C GLY A 221 5.75 -17.87 0.55
N GLU A 222 6.47 -18.68 -0.21
CA GLU A 222 7.30 -18.23 -1.32
C GLU A 222 6.55 -18.44 -2.63
N TYR A 223 6.58 -17.41 -3.48
CA TYR A 223 5.79 -17.36 -4.68
C TYR A 223 6.59 -16.75 -5.83
N HIS A 224 6.22 -17.13 -7.04
CA HIS A 224 6.69 -16.53 -8.27
C HIS A 224 5.51 -15.94 -9.03
N LEU A 225 5.42 -14.62 -9.03
CA LEU A 225 4.41 -13.87 -9.81
C LEU A 225 4.92 -13.63 -11.23
N THR A 226 4.07 -13.81 -12.22
CA THR A 226 4.30 -13.32 -13.59
C THR A 226 3.13 -12.41 -13.97
N LEU A 227 3.44 -11.17 -14.34
CA LEU A 227 2.53 -10.21 -14.96
C LEU A 227 2.82 -10.17 -16.46
N MET A 228 1.83 -10.41 -17.32
CA MET A 228 2.01 -10.37 -18.77
C MET A 228 1.24 -9.21 -19.39
N PHE A 229 1.97 -8.39 -20.12
CA PHE A 229 1.53 -7.12 -20.70
C PHE A 229 1.39 -7.27 -22.21
N LYS A 230 0.21 -6.95 -22.74
CA LYS A 230 -0.06 -6.87 -24.18
C LYS A 230 -0.14 -5.45 -24.70
N GLU A 231 -0.37 -4.50 -23.80
CA GLU A 231 -0.53 -3.08 -24.06
C GLU A 231 0.40 -2.31 -23.10
N PRO A 232 0.77 -1.06 -23.43
CA PRO A 232 1.75 -0.32 -22.65
C PRO A 232 1.28 0.10 -21.26
N CYS A 233 2.01 -0.27 -20.22
CA CYS A 233 1.78 0.19 -18.85
C CYS A 233 3.07 0.77 -18.24
N ASN A 234 2.93 1.70 -17.29
CA ASN A 234 4.00 1.99 -16.34
C ASN A 234 3.80 1.14 -15.07
N VAL A 235 4.82 0.41 -14.64
CA VAL A 235 4.85 -0.33 -13.37
C VAL A 235 5.83 0.35 -12.43
N TYR A 236 5.31 0.87 -11.33
CA TYR A 236 6.08 1.66 -10.37
C TYR A 236 6.61 0.84 -9.19
N ALA A 237 5.80 -0.10 -8.70
CA ALA A 237 6.16 -0.90 -7.52
C ALA A 237 5.42 -2.22 -7.45
N LEU A 238 6.08 -3.23 -6.86
CA LEU A 238 5.48 -4.47 -6.39
C LEU A 238 5.64 -4.57 -4.88
N ASN A 239 4.54 -4.40 -4.16
CA ASN A 239 4.49 -4.33 -2.71
C ASN A 239 4.02 -5.65 -2.12
N VAL A 240 4.80 -6.20 -1.19
CA VAL A 240 4.52 -7.49 -0.55
C VAL A 240 4.11 -7.26 0.89
N ARG A 241 3.03 -7.93 1.31
CA ARG A 241 2.53 -7.93 2.70
C ARG A 241 2.19 -9.35 3.17
#